data_AF-A0A355BR20-F1
#
_entry.id   AF-A0A355BR20-F1
#
_cell.length_a   1.000
_cell.length_b   1.000
_cell.length_c   1.000
_cell.angle_alpha   90.00
_cell.angle_beta   90.00
_cell.angle_gamma   90.00
#
_symmetry.space_group_name_H-M   'P 1'
#
loop_
_entity.id
_entity.type
_entity.pdbx_description
1 polymer ?
#
loop_
_entity_poly.entity_id
_entity_poly.type
_entity_poly.pdbx_seq_one_letter_code
_entity_poly.pdbx_strand_id
1 'polypeptide(L)'
;GKMELSSPFDTAGPMTESILMGNLAIRSNDYRKPDPNRQGRFTYPGRNIKLLWDGPNMKITNFDEANAFVKREYRAGWTLGI
;
A
#
# COMPACT_ATOMS: atom_id res chain seq x y z
N GLY A 1 -17.91 -4.86 -34.03
CA GLY A 1 -16.61 -5.56 -34.17
C GLY A 1 -16.18 -6.03 -32.81
N LYS A 2 -15.91 -7.34 -32.65
CA LYS A 2 -15.27 -7.87 -31.45
C LYS A 2 -13.77 -7.61 -31.59
N MET A 3 -13.34 -6.42 -31.22
CA MET A 3 -11.92 -6.08 -31.15
C MET A 3 -11.42 -6.66 -29.82
N GLU A 4 -10.63 -7.74 -29.87
CA GLU A 4 -9.91 -8.19 -28.68
C GLU A 4 -8.93 -7.09 -28.30
N LEU A 5 -9.21 -6.41 -27.19
CA LEU A 5 -8.26 -5.47 -26.60
C LEU A 5 -7.03 -6.28 -26.20
N SER A 6 -5.84 -5.86 -26.61
CA SER A 6 -4.57 -6.48 -26.22
C SER A 6 -4.29 -6.39 -24.71
N SER A 7 -5.11 -5.62 -23.96
CA SER A 7 -5.03 -5.46 -22.51
C SER A 7 -6.42 -5.19 -21.93
N PRO A 8 -7.26 -6.23 -21.71
CA PRO A 8 -8.55 -6.08 -21.04
C PRO A 8 -8.35 -5.61 -19.59
N PHE A 9 -9.26 -4.79 -19.08
CA PHE A 9 -9.17 -4.20 -17.73
C PHE A 9 -9.10 -5.26 -16.62
N ASP A 10 -9.73 -6.41 -16.83
CA ASP A 10 -9.69 -7.55 -15.91
C ASP A 10 -8.26 -8.09 -15.68
N THR A 11 -7.37 -7.92 -16.66
CA THR A 11 -5.97 -8.36 -16.58
C THR A 11 -5.03 -7.18 -16.27
N ALA A 12 -5.27 -6.02 -16.88
CA ALA A 12 -4.43 -4.83 -16.70
C ALA A 12 -4.53 -4.23 -15.28
N GLY A 13 -5.71 -4.34 -14.65
CA GLY A 13 -5.95 -3.88 -13.27
C GLY A 13 -5.08 -4.59 -12.24
N PRO A 14 -5.17 -5.93 -12.10
CA PRO A 14 -4.35 -6.70 -11.15
C PRO A 14 -2.84 -6.58 -11.39
N MET A 15 -2.42 -6.39 -12.65
CA MET A 15 -1.02 -6.21 -13.01
C MET A 15 -0.49 -4.85 -12.53
N THR A 16 -1.28 -3.79 -12.67
CA THR A 16 -0.93 -2.45 -12.18
C THR A 16 -0.90 -2.42 -10.65
N GLU A 17 -1.87 -3.10 -10.02
CA GLU A 17 -1.94 -3.26 -8.56
C GLU A 17 -0.67 -3.93 -8.01
N SER A 18 -0.17 -4.97 -8.69
CA SER A 18 1.07 -5.65 -8.30
C SER A 18 2.29 -4.70 -8.27
N ILE A 19 2.36 -3.75 -9.22
CA ILE A 19 3.43 -2.73 -9.24
C ILE A 19 3.27 -1.77 -8.06
N LEU A 20 2.04 -1.33 -7.76
CA LEU A 20 1.76 -0.46 -6.61
C LEU A 20 2.12 -1.15 -5.29
N MET A 21 1.89 -2.45 -5.19
CA MET A 21 2.28 -3.25 -4.01
C MET A 21 3.80 -3.31 -3.81
N GLY A 22 4.59 -3.30 -4.90
CA GLY A 22 6.04 -3.17 -4.81
C GLY A 22 6.48 -1.86 -4.13
N ASN A 23 5.87 -0.74 -4.52
CA ASN A 23 6.13 0.56 -3.90
C ASN A 23 5.70 0.60 -2.43
N LEU A 24 4.56 -0.01 -2.12
CA LEU A 24 4.04 -0.15 -0.76
C LEU A 24 5.01 -0.93 0.13
N ALA A 25 5.57 -2.02 -0.37
CA ALA A 25 6.55 -2.84 0.34
C ALA A 25 7.84 -2.07 0.66
N ILE A 26 8.38 -1.32 -0.30
CA ILE A 26 9.57 -0.50 -0.09
C ILE A 26 9.32 0.57 0.98
N ARG A 27 8.19 1.27 0.92
CA ARG A 27 7.83 2.30 1.92
C ARG A 27 7.61 1.71 3.30
N SER A 28 7.01 0.52 3.37
CA SER A 28 6.81 -0.19 4.63
C SER A 28 8.13 -0.64 5.25
N ASN A 29 9.09 -1.06 4.43
CA ASN A 29 10.43 -1.45 4.89
C ASN A 29 11.18 -0.29 5.58
N ASP A 30 11.03 0.93 5.07
CA ASP A 30 11.65 2.13 5.64
C ASP A 30 10.82 2.75 6.79
N TYR A 31 9.68 2.15 7.15
CA TYR A 31 8.86 2.63 8.24
C TYR A 31 9.61 2.52 9.57
N ARG A 32 9.77 3.67 10.23
CA ARG A 32 10.62 3.85 11.40
C ARG A 32 9.79 4.24 12.61
N LYS A 33 9.82 3.41 13.66
CA LYS A 33 9.14 3.67 14.93
C LYS A 33 10.18 3.93 16.03
N PRO A 34 10.03 4.96 16.89
CA PRO A 34 10.92 5.14 18.02
C PRO A 34 10.84 3.92 18.96
N ASP A 35 12.00 3.42 19.39
CA ASP A 35 12.07 2.26 20.28
C ASP A 35 11.62 2.68 21.70
N PRO A 36 10.59 2.04 22.28
CA PRO A 36 10.12 2.37 23.62
C PRO A 36 11.14 2.03 24.71
N ASN A 37 12.06 1.09 24.45
CA ASN A 37 13.03 0.60 25.43
C ASN A 37 14.40 1.27 25.32
N ARG A 38 14.69 1.99 24.22
CA ARG A 38 16.00 2.60 23.97
C ARG A 38 15.83 4.02 23.40
N GLN A 39 15.97 5.02 24.27
CA GLN A 39 15.93 6.43 23.86
C GLN A 39 17.00 6.72 22.78
N GLY A 40 16.57 7.32 21.67
CA GLY A 40 17.44 7.64 20.53
C GLY A 40 17.66 6.50 19.53
N ARG A 41 17.06 5.32 19.72
CA ARG A 41 17.05 4.24 18.73
C ARG A 41 15.70 4.18 18.04
N PHE A 42 15.73 3.71 16.80
CA PHE A 42 14.53 3.44 16.03
C PHE A 42 14.46 1.96 15.67
N THR A 43 13.26 1.40 15.77
CA THR A 43 12.90 0.07 15.31
C THR A 43 12.27 0.17 13.93
N TYR A 44 12.53 -0.83 13.09
CA TYR A 44 11.99 -0.93 11.73
C TYR A 44 11.06 -2.15 11.65
N PRO A 45 9.81 -2.05 12.14
CA PRO A 45 8.91 -3.20 12.22
C PRO A 45 8.48 -3.71 10.84
N GLY A 46 8.55 -2.87 9.80
CA GLY A 46 8.23 -3.26 8.43
C GLY A 46 9.38 -3.92 7.66
N ARG A 47 10.57 -4.08 8.27
CA ARG A 47 11.72 -4.72 7.63
C ARG A 47 11.65 -6.23 7.77
N ASN A 48 11.95 -6.95 6.69
CA ASN A 48 11.93 -8.43 6.62
C ASN A 48 10.56 -9.08 6.91
N ILE A 49 9.44 -8.35 6.75
CA ILE A 49 8.10 -8.92 6.86
C ILE A 49 7.47 -9.11 5.48
N LYS A 50 6.70 -10.19 5.31
CA LYS A 50 5.89 -10.40 4.11
C LYS A 50 4.58 -9.66 4.30
N LEU A 51 4.30 -8.62 3.50
CA LEU A 51 3.00 -7.94 3.54
C LEU A 51 1.92 -8.81 2.89
N LEU A 52 0.78 -8.92 3.56
CA LEU A 52 -0.40 -9.63 3.07
C LEU A 52 -1.41 -8.61 2.55
N TRP A 53 -1.60 -8.60 1.23
CA TRP A 53 -2.49 -7.68 0.54
C TRP A 53 -3.87 -8.29 0.31
N ASP A 54 -4.90 -7.53 0.67
CA ASP A 54 -6.32 -7.81 0.41
C ASP A 54 -6.82 -6.82 -0.65
N GLY A 55 -6.81 -7.25 -1.91
CA GLY A 55 -7.22 -6.45 -3.07
C GLY A 55 -8.68 -5.97 -3.01
N PRO A 56 -9.67 -6.82 -2.70
CA PRO A 56 -11.07 -6.41 -2.56
C PRO A 56 -11.29 -5.25 -1.58
N ASN A 57 -10.60 -5.26 -0.44
CA ASN A 57 -10.72 -4.20 0.56
C ASN A 57 -9.65 -3.11 0.44
N MET A 58 -8.69 -3.27 -0.49
CA MET A 58 -7.51 -2.44 -0.68
C MET A 58 -6.79 -2.15 0.65
N LYS A 59 -6.36 -3.21 1.36
CA LYS A 59 -5.68 -3.09 2.66
C LYS A 59 -4.62 -4.16 2.88
N ILE A 60 -3.65 -3.84 3.72
CA ILE A 60 -2.73 -4.80 4.32
C ILE A 60 -3.34 -5.35 5.61
N THR A 61 -3.31 -6.67 5.78
CA THR A 61 -3.97 -7.36 6.92
C THR A 61 -3.04 -7.66 8.09
N ASN A 62 -1.73 -7.63 7.88
CA ASN A 62 -0.73 -8.04 8.86
C ASN A 62 0.18 -6.91 9.36
N PHE A 63 0.05 -5.71 8.81
CA PHE A 63 0.82 -4.53 9.19
C PHE A 63 0.00 -3.26 8.96
N ASP A 64 -0.69 -2.83 10.01
CA ASP A 64 -1.65 -1.71 9.93
C ASP A 64 -0.96 -0.39 9.57
N GLU A 65 0.27 -0.17 10.04
CA GLU A 65 1.01 1.05 9.74
C GLU A 65 1.30 1.23 8.25
N ALA A 66 1.31 0.16 7.45
CA ALA A 66 1.44 0.28 6.00
C ALA A 66 0.16 0.73 5.29
N ASN A 67 -1.02 0.59 5.92
CA ASN A 67 -2.28 1.10 5.36
C ASN A 67 -2.26 2.64 5.20
N ALA A 68 -1.43 3.34 5.96
CA ALA A 68 -1.20 4.78 5.80
C ALA A 68 -0.61 5.17 4.43
N PHE A 69 0.02 4.22 3.73
CA PHE A 69 0.56 4.43 2.39
C PHE A 69 -0.40 4.01 1.28
N VAL A 70 -1.48 3.29 1.61
CA VAL A 70 -2.44 2.74 0.63
C VAL A 70 -3.44 3.80 0.19
N LYS A 71 -3.97 4.58 1.14
CA LYS A 71 -4.89 5.69 0.86
C LYS A 71 -4.33 6.97 1.43
N ARG A 72 -4.37 8.03 0.63
CA ARG A 72 -4.10 9.38 1.11
C ARG A 72 -5.38 9.92 1.73
N GLU A 73 -5.34 10.30 3.00
CA GLU A 73 -6.39 11.14 3.56
C GLU A 73 -6.35 12.49 2.84
N TYR A 74 -7.37 12.76 2.03
CA TYR A 74 -7.53 14.08 1.42
C TYR A 74 -7.78 15.10 2.52
N ARG A 75 -7.12 16.25 2.45
CA ARG A 75 -7.34 17.35 3.41
C ARG A 75 -8.83 17.72 3.43
N ALA A 76 -9.36 17.94 4.63
CA ALA A 76 -10.72 18.45 4.82
C ALA A 76 -10.93 19.73 3.98
N GLY A 77 -11.99 19.75 3.17
CA GLY A 77 -12.32 20.84 2.26
C GLY A 77 -12.12 20.55 0.76
N TRP A 78 -11.44 19.45 0.40
CA TRP A 78 -11.45 18.93 -0.98
C TRP A 78 -12.24 17.63 -1.03
N THR A 79 -13.53 17.74 -1.34
CA THR A 79 -14.36 16.59 -1.70
C THR A 79 -14.18 16.31 -3.19
N LEU A 80 -13.96 15.04 -3.55
CA LEU A 80 -14.09 14.60 -4.93
C LEU A 80 -15.56 14.86 -5.32
N GLY A 81 -15.81 15.90 -6.12
CA GLY A 81 -17.14 16.21 -6.60
C GLY A 81 -17.65 15.02 -7.40
N ILE A 82 -18.61 14.31 -6.86
CA ILE A 82 -19.48 13.38 -7.59
C ILE A 82 -20.68 14.19 -8.05
#